data_AF-A0A7C1H200-F1
#
_entry.id   AF-A0A7C1H200-F1
#
_cell.length_a   1.000
_cell.length_b   1.000
_cell.length_c   1.000
_cell.angle_alpha   90.00
_cell.angle_beta   90.00
_cell.angle_gamma   90.00
#
_symmetry.space_group_name_H-M   'P 1'
#
loop_
_entity.id
_entity.type
_entity.pdbx_description
1 polymer ?
#
loop_
_entity_poly.entity_id
_entity_poly.type
_entity_poly.pdbx_seq_one_letter_code
_entity_poly.pdbx_strand_id
1 'polypeptide(L)' 'MKNENYNLIKMLHNTLDDLWRLEKYYIRDAKKAKCKSCQKILENMRKDIKKHVNSLTAELGSHIKAKKLK' A
#
# COMPACT_ATOMS: atom_id res chain seq x y z
N MET A 1 -11.68 -3.98 19.43
CA MET A 1 -10.29 -3.95 18.92
C MET A 1 -9.63 -2.69 19.46
N LYS A 2 -8.41 -2.73 20.02
CA LYS A 2 -7.67 -1.49 20.30
C LYS A 2 -7.63 -0.65 19.01
N ASN A 3 -7.84 0.67 19.11
CA ASN A 3 -7.92 1.57 17.96
C ASN A 3 -6.72 1.42 17.01
N GLU A 4 -5.55 1.02 17.52
CA GLU A 4 -4.34 0.70 16.75
C GLU A 4 -4.57 -0.34 15.64
N ASN A 5 -5.23 -1.46 15.93
CA ASN A 5 -5.50 -2.50 14.93
C ASN A 5 -6.44 -2.00 13.84
N TYR A 6 -7.48 -1.27 14.25
CA TYR A 6 -8.41 -0.67 13.30
C TYR A 6 -7.68 0.33 12.39
N ASN A 7 -6.84 1.19 12.97
CA ASN A 7 -6.06 2.17 12.23
C ASN A 7 -5.12 1.50 11.21
N LEU A 8 -4.38 0.47 11.63
CA LEU A 8 -3.46 -0.27 10.75
C LEU A 8 -4.21 -0.99 9.62
N ILE A 9 -5.35 -1.62 9.91
CA ILE A 9 -6.20 -2.25 8.89
C ILE A 9 -6.73 -1.20 7.90
N LYS A 10 -7.20 -0.04 8.41
CA LYS A 10 -7.72 1.03 7.56
C LYS A 10 -6.63 1.62 6.67
N MET A 11 -5.44 1.84 7.23
CA MET A 11 -4.27 2.27 6.48
C MET A 11 -3.87 1.24 5.41
N LEU A 12 -3.85 -0.05 5.75
CA LEU A 12 -3.55 -1.11 4.79
C LEU A 12 -4.57 -1.15 3.65
N HIS A 13 -5.86 -1.08 3.96
CA HIS A 13 -6.94 -1.03 2.97
C HIS A 13 -6.74 0.11 1.97
N ASN A 14 -6.53 1.34 2.47
CA ASN A 14 -6.34 2.51 1.62
C ASN A 14 -5.07 2.38 0.77
N THR A 15 -3.99 1.88 1.37
CA THR A 15 -2.70 1.69 0.69
C THR A 15 -2.81 0.65 -0.44
N LEU A 16 -3.59 -0.42 -0.23
CA LEU A 16 -3.88 -1.43 -1.25
C LEU A 16 -4.72 -0.87 -2.40
N ASP A 17 -5.71 -0.03 -2.10
CA ASP A 17 -6.51 0.65 -3.12
C ASP A 17 -5.63 1.58 -3.98
N ASP A 18 -4.77 2.40 -3.35
CA ASP A 18 -3.81 3.25 -4.08
C ASP A 18 -2.86 2.43 -4.96
N LEU A 19 -2.33 1.32 -4.42
CA LEU A 19 -1.47 0.41 -5.19
C LEU A 19 -2.17 -0.14 -6.42
N TRP A 20 -3.42 -0.60 -6.25
CA TRP A 20 -4.21 -1.14 -7.34
C TRP A 20 -4.47 -0.09 -8.42
N ARG A 21 -4.82 1.15 -8.04
CA ARG A 21 -5.04 2.24 -9.00
C ARG A 21 -3.78 2.60 -9.78
N LEU A 22 -2.62 2.64 -9.11
CA LEU A 22 -1.32 2.85 -9.74
C LEU A 22 -1.01 1.76 -10.77
N GLU A 23 -1.22 0.50 -10.41
CA GLU A 23 -0.91 -0.65 -11.26
C GLU A 23 -1.89 -0.82 -12.42
N LYS A 24 -3.17 -0.52 -12.23
CA LYS A 24 -4.21 -0.74 -13.25
C LYS A 24 -4.42 0.46 -14.18
N TYR A 25 -4.31 1.68 -13.67
CA TYR A 25 -4.71 2.88 -14.42
C TYR A 25 -3.55 3.88 -14.53
N TYR A 26 -3.05 4.43 -13.43
CA TYR A 26 -2.29 5.69 -13.49
C TYR A 26 -0.98 5.57 -14.27
N ILE A 27 -0.22 4.48 -14.06
CA ILE A 27 1.03 4.26 -14.82
C ILE A 27 0.71 4.05 -16.31
N ARG A 28 -0.38 3.35 -16.63
CA ARG A 28 -0.81 3.12 -18.01
C ARG A 28 -1.22 4.43 -18.69
N ASP A 29 -1.94 5.28 -17.98
CA ASP A 29 -2.43 6.55 -18.53
C ASP A 29 -1.26 7.53 -18.74
N ALA A 30 -0.28 7.57 -17.82
CA ALA A 30 0.97 8.32 -18.02
C ALA A 30 1.77 7.82 -19.24
N LYS A 31 1.82 6.50 -19.46
CA LYS A 31 2.44 5.90 -20.66
C LYS A 31 1.70 6.30 -21.94
N LYS A 32 0.37 6.24 -21.95
CA LYS A 32 -0.46 6.66 -23.10
C LYS A 32 -0.26 8.14 -23.44
N ALA A 33 -0.17 8.99 -22.42
CA ALA A 33 0.10 10.42 -22.56
C ALA A 33 1.57 10.73 -22.91
N LYS A 34 2.45 9.72 -23.03
CA LYS A 34 3.90 9.87 -23.28
C LYS A 34 4.61 10.77 -22.26
N CYS A 35 4.06 10.91 -21.05
CA CYS A 35 4.62 11.77 -20.01
C CYS A 35 5.64 11.00 -19.14
N LYS A 36 6.92 11.08 -19.50
CA LYS A 36 8.01 10.34 -18.84
C LYS A 36 8.21 10.71 -17.37
N SER A 37 8.04 11.98 -17.01
CA SER A 37 8.18 12.45 -15.62
C SER A 37 7.09 11.87 -14.73
N CYS A 38 5.82 11.92 -15.17
CA CYS A 38 4.71 11.31 -14.45
C CYS A 38 4.89 9.79 -14.33
N GLN A 39 5.28 9.10 -15.41
CA GLN A 39 5.55 7.66 -15.33
C GLN A 39 6.61 7.34 -14.26
N LYS A 40 7.72 8.08 -14.23
CA LYS A 40 8.80 7.88 -13.26
C LYS A 40 8.32 8.07 -11.82
N ILE A 41 7.58 9.15 -11.56
CA ILE A 41 7.05 9.43 -10.21
C ILE A 41 6.08 8.32 -9.78
N LEU A 42 5.14 7.94 -10.64
CA LEU A 42 4.13 6.91 -10.32
C LEU A 42 4.77 5.52 -10.14
N GLU A 43 5.81 5.19 -10.90
CA GLU A 43 6.55 3.94 -10.71
C GLU A 43 7.33 3.92 -9.39
N ASN A 44 7.90 5.05 -8.97
CA ASN A 44 8.53 5.18 -7.66
C ASN A 44 7.51 5.04 -6.53
N MET A 45 6.38 5.76 -6.62
CA MET A 45 5.27 5.64 -5.66
C MET A 45 4.80 4.20 -5.53
N ARG A 46 4.62 3.48 -6.65
CA ARG A 46 4.26 2.05 -6.63
C ARG A 46 5.26 1.21 -5.83
N LYS A 47 6.57 1.45 -5.99
CA LYS A 47 7.61 0.72 -5.25
C LYS A 47 7.54 1.01 -3.75
N ASP A 48 7.36 2.26 -3.37
CA ASP A 48 7.32 2.64 -1.96
C ASP A 48 6.03 2.17 -1.29
N ILE A 49 4.89 2.27 -1.96
CA ILE A 49 3.61 1.75 -1.48
C ILE A 49 3.68 0.23 -1.26
N LYS A 50 4.38 -0.54 -2.11
CA LYS A 50 4.62 -1.98 -1.85
C LYS A 50 5.40 -2.21 -0.54
N LYS A 51 6.38 -1.37 -0.22
CA LYS A 51 7.08 -1.44 1.06
C LYS A 51 6.12 -1.15 2.22
N HIS A 52 5.28 -0.13 2.10
CA HIS A 52 4.28 0.20 3.12
C HIS A 52 3.29 -0.95 3.35
N VAL A 53 2.77 -1.59 2.28
CA VAL A 53 1.90 -2.77 2.38
C VAL A 53 2.59 -3.88 3.16
N ASN A 54 3.86 -4.16 2.86
CA ASN A 54 4.62 -5.20 3.55
C ASN A 54 4.81 -4.87 5.04
N SER A 55 5.17 -3.62 5.37
CA SER A 55 5.33 -3.18 6.76
C SER A 55 4.01 -3.28 7.56
N LEU A 56 2.91 -2.81 6.98
CA LEU A 56 1.59 -2.89 7.62
C LEU A 56 1.12 -4.34 7.81
N THR A 57 1.35 -5.20 6.81
CA THR A 57 1.02 -6.62 6.88
C THR A 57 1.86 -7.34 7.93
N ALA A 58 3.16 -7.03 8.01
CA ALA A 58 4.06 -7.60 9.01
C ALA A 58 3.64 -7.21 10.44
N GLU A 59 3.30 -5.94 10.67
CA GLU A 59 2.84 -5.47 11.98
C GLU A 59 1.51 -6.11 12.39
N LEU A 60 0.53 -6.15 11.48
CA LEU A 60 -0.73 -6.84 11.73
C LEU A 60 -0.52 -8.33 12.02
N GLY A 61 0.42 -8.98 11.33
CA GLY A 61 0.84 -10.35 11.63
C GLY A 61 1.48 -10.50 13.00
N SER A 62 2.26 -9.50 13.44
CA SER A 62 2.84 -9.41 14.79
C SER A 62 1.73 -9.41 15.85
N HIS A 63 0.69 -8.59 15.66
CA HIS A 63 -0.44 -8.48 16.58
C HIS A 63 -1.24 -9.78 16.69
N ILE A 64 -1.42 -10.50 15.57
CA ILE A 64 -2.11 -11.80 15.54
C ILE A 64 -1.28 -12.85 16.29
N LYS A 65 0.04 -12.89 16.07
CA LYS A 65 0.95 -13.82 16.76
C LYS A 65 1.03 -13.52 18.25
N ALA A 66 1.11 -12.25 18.64
CA ALA A 66 1.09 -11.81 20.03
C ALA A 66 -0.24 -12.17 20.74
N LYS A 67 -1.35 -12.22 19.99
CA LYS A 67 -2.65 -12.69 20.46
C LYS A 67 -2.74 -14.21 20.75
N LYS A 68 -1.67 -14.98 20.57
CA LYS A 68 -1.59 -16.37 21.10
C LYS A 68 -1.27 -16.46 22.60
N LEU A 69 -1.06 -15.35 23.30
CA LEU A 69 -0.92 -15.33 24.77
C LEU A 69 -1.65 -14.11 25.35
N LYS A 70 -2.97 -14.18 25.43
CA LYS A 70 -3.81 -13.59 26.49
C LYS A 70 -5.25 -14.00 26.32
#